data_AF-A0AAN5CGC0-F1
#
_entry.id   AF-A0AAN5CGC0-F1
#
_cell.length_a   1.000
_cell.length_b   1.000
_cell.length_c   1.000
_cell.angle_alpha   90.00
_cell.angle_beta   90.00
_cell.angle_gamma   90.00
#
_symmetry.space_group_name_H-M   'P 1'
#
loop_
_entity.id
_entity.type
_entity.pdbx_description
1 polymer ?
#
loop_
_entity_poly.entity_id
_entity_poly.type
_entity_poly.pdbx_seq_one_letter_code
_entity_poly.pdbx_strand_id
1 'polypeptide(L)'
;QILQNSVQQATGRSFEVLMGKGDMVVNSYQMNANSHCRLRIGDYYTTAYETPVLYAISDTEKEKELSIIDFGERLGGSGCEGQIPFRHLDPIEAGLINSEA
;
A
#
# COMPACT_ATOMS: atom_id res chain seq x y z
N GLN A 1 -5.29 -4.82 7.20
CA GLN A 1 -4.72 -6.05 7.79
C GLN A 1 -5.39 -7.38 7.40
N ILE A 2 -6.70 -7.61 7.58
CA ILE A 2 -7.30 -8.97 7.51
C ILE A 2 -7.00 -9.67 6.17
N LEU A 3 -7.22 -8.99 5.05
CA LEU A 3 -7.00 -9.57 3.71
C LEU A 3 -5.53 -9.97 3.48
N GLN A 4 -4.58 -9.11 3.85
CA GLN A 4 -3.15 -9.40 3.77
C GLN A 4 -2.82 -10.67 4.57
N ASN A 5 -3.21 -10.73 5.84
CA ASN A 5 -2.96 -11.91 6.67
C ASN A 5 -3.56 -13.19 6.07
N SER A 6 -4.79 -13.13 5.53
CA SER A 6 -5.42 -14.30 4.91
C SER A 6 -4.66 -14.79 3.68
N VAL A 7 -4.21 -13.89 2.80
CA VAL A 7 -3.45 -14.27 1.60
C VAL A 7 -2.07 -14.81 1.98
N GLN A 8 -1.39 -14.16 2.93
CA GLN A 8 -0.08 -14.60 3.41
C GLN A 8 -0.14 -16.00 4.05
N GLN A 9 -1.16 -16.28 4.86
CA GLN A 9 -1.35 -17.61 5.46
C GLN A 9 -1.70 -18.69 4.42
N ALA A 10 -2.53 -18.36 3.43
CA ALA A 10 -2.93 -19.32 2.40
C ALA A 10 -1.80 -19.69 1.44
N THR A 11 -0.86 -18.77 1.21
CA THR A 11 0.22 -18.92 0.22
C THR A 11 1.57 -19.25 0.86
N GLY A 12 1.76 -18.92 2.15
CA GLY A 12 3.06 -18.99 2.82
C GLY A 12 4.06 -17.94 2.33
N ARG A 13 3.61 -16.90 1.62
CA ARG A 13 4.46 -15.83 1.06
C ARG A 13 4.05 -14.47 1.61
N SER A 14 4.93 -13.48 1.54
CA SER A 14 4.64 -12.11 1.92
C SER A 14 3.92 -11.35 0.80
N PHE A 15 2.91 -10.57 1.17
CA PHE A 15 2.03 -9.84 0.26
C PHE A 15 1.74 -8.44 0.79
N GLU A 16 1.64 -7.49 -0.13
CA GLU A 16 1.10 -6.16 0.16
C GLU A 16 -0.27 -5.99 -0.51
N VAL A 17 -1.14 -5.26 0.16
CA VAL A 17 -2.51 -5.02 -0.29
C VAL A 17 -2.77 -3.53 -0.39
N LEU A 18 -3.06 -3.07 -1.61
CA LEU A 18 -3.47 -1.70 -1.88
C LEU A 18 -4.99 -1.67 -2.07
N MET A 19 -5.68 -0.79 -1.36
CA MET A 19 -7.13 -0.63 -1.45
C MET A 19 -7.52 0.84 -1.57
N GLY A 20 -8.42 1.15 -2.49
CA GLY A 20 -8.85 2.53 -2.74
C GLY A 20 -10.16 2.60 -3.50
N LYS A 21 -10.81 3.78 -3.47
CA LYS A 21 -12.02 4.05 -4.26
C LYS A 21 -11.72 4.27 -5.75
N GLY A 22 -10.51 4.74 -6.06
CA GLY A 22 -10.02 4.88 -7.41
C GLY A 22 -9.42 3.59 -7.93
N ASP A 23 -9.49 3.39 -9.24
CA ASP A 23 -8.78 2.33 -9.94
C ASP A 23 -7.25 2.53 -9.77
N MET A 24 -6.55 1.50 -9.30
CA MET A 24 -5.10 1.52 -9.12
C MET A 24 -4.44 0.42 -9.96
N VAL A 25 -3.45 0.81 -10.77
CA VAL A 25 -2.63 -0.10 -11.56
C VAL A 25 -1.21 -0.09 -11.00
N VAL A 26 -0.68 -1.28 -10.72
CA VAL A 26 0.72 -1.47 -10.31
C VAL A 26 1.41 -2.26 -11.40
N ASN A 27 2.56 -1.77 -11.86
CA ASN A 27 3.44 -2.49 -12.76
C ASN A 27 4.87 -2.41 -12.20
N SER A 28 5.47 -3.56 -11.95
CA SER A 28 6.84 -3.67 -11.45
C SER A 28 7.55 -4.77 -12.22
N TYR A 29 8.84 -4.59 -12.45
CA TYR A 29 9.69 -5.57 -13.14
C TYR A 29 9.65 -6.95 -12.50
N GLN A 30 9.41 -7.02 -11.19
CA GLN A 30 9.38 -8.26 -10.42
C GLN A 30 7.98 -8.91 -10.38
N MET A 31 6.95 -8.24 -10.91
CA MET A 31 5.60 -8.82 -10.97
C MET A 31 5.51 -9.83 -12.12
N ASN A 32 5.11 -11.05 -11.79
CA ASN A 32 4.73 -12.07 -12.74
C ASN A 32 3.21 -12.29 -12.72
N ALA A 33 2.68 -13.02 -13.71
CA ALA A 33 1.24 -13.24 -13.86
C ALA A 33 0.58 -13.92 -12.65
N ASN A 34 1.35 -14.63 -11.81
CA ASN A 34 0.86 -15.38 -10.66
C ASN A 34 1.17 -14.69 -9.32
N SER A 35 1.91 -13.58 -9.34
CA SER A 35 2.36 -12.88 -8.13
C SER A 35 1.49 -11.68 -7.79
N HIS A 36 0.36 -11.50 -8.46
CA HIS A 36 -0.59 -10.44 -8.15
C HIS A 36 -2.01 -10.84 -8.50
N CYS A 37 -2.97 -10.28 -7.76
CA CYS A 37 -4.38 -10.45 -8.00
C CYS A 37 -5.07 -9.10 -7.81
N ARG A 38 -5.93 -8.78 -8.76
CA ARG A 38 -6.74 -7.58 -8.72
C ARG A 38 -8.21 -7.95 -8.68
N LEU A 39 -8.92 -7.38 -7.72
CA LEU A 39 -10.31 -7.68 -7.45
C LEU A 39 -11.04 -6.45 -6.92
N ARG A 40 -12.36 -6.50 -6.99
CA ARG A 40 -13.23 -5.44 -6.46
C ARG A 40 -13.99 -5.99 -5.25
N ILE A 41 -13.80 -5.36 -4.09
CA ILE A 41 -14.53 -5.68 -2.86
C ILE A 41 -15.47 -4.53 -2.56
N GLY A 42 -16.77 -4.73 -2.83
CA GLY A 42 -17.77 -3.67 -2.76
C GLY A 42 -17.44 -2.51 -3.70
N ASP A 43 -17.26 -1.32 -3.13
CA ASP A 43 -16.93 -0.08 -3.86
C ASP A 43 -15.43 0.21 -3.95
N TYR A 44 -14.58 -0.70 -3.49
CA TYR A 44 -13.13 -0.51 -3.45
C TYR A 44 -12.42 -1.41 -4.47
N TYR A 45 -11.50 -0.80 -5.21
CA TYR A 45 -10.51 -1.51 -6.01
C TYR A 45 -9.40 -1.99 -5.08
N THR A 46 -9.13 -3.30 -5.14
CA THR A 46 -8.14 -3.96 -4.29
C THR A 46 -7.14 -4.69 -5.16
N THR A 47 -5.86 -4.42 -4.93
CA THR A 47 -4.75 -5.12 -5.59
C THR A 47 -3.89 -5.72 -4.51
N ALA A 48 -3.76 -7.05 -4.52
CA ALA A 48 -2.80 -7.78 -3.71
C ALA A 48 -1.63 -8.20 -4.59
N TYR A 49 -0.40 -7.99 -4.15
CA TYR A 49 0.80 -8.43 -4.87
C TYR A 49 1.83 -9.03 -3.90
N GLU A 50 2.56 -10.04 -4.38
CA GLU A 50 3.65 -10.68 -3.66
C GLU A 50 4.83 -9.70 -3.56
N THR A 51 5.41 -9.54 -2.37
CA THR A 51 6.52 -8.59 -2.19
C THR A 51 7.75 -9.04 -2.98
N PRO A 52 8.47 -8.12 -3.66
CA PRO A 52 9.67 -8.47 -4.41
C PRO A 52 10.78 -9.10 -3.57
N VAL A 53 10.89 -8.67 -2.31
CA VAL A 53 11.76 -9.29 -1.31
C VAL A 53 10.86 -10.07 -0.35
N LEU A 54 10.98 -11.39 -0.38
CA LEU A 54 10.23 -12.26 0.52
C LEU A 54 10.86 -12.17 1.92
N TYR A 55 10.03 -11.87 2.92
CA TYR A 55 10.40 -11.95 4.32
C TYR A 55 9.59 -13.05 5.01
N ALA A 56 10.07 -13.52 6.17
CA ALA A 56 9.36 -14.53 6.94
C ALA A 56 8.07 -13.92 7.50
N ILE A 57 6.92 -14.35 7.00
CA ILE A 57 5.59 -13.92 7.50
C ILE A 57 5.35 -14.28 8.97
N SER A 58 6.18 -15.15 9.54
CA SER A 58 6.18 -15.49 10.97
C SER A 58 6.91 -14.45 11.83
N ASP A 59 7.72 -13.57 11.24
CA ASP A 59 8.38 -12.47 11.92
C ASP A 59 7.38 -11.33 12.15
N THR A 60 6.59 -11.47 13.21
CA THR A 60 5.52 -10.52 13.55
C THR A 60 6.04 -9.14 13.90
N GLU A 61 7.30 -9.02 14.36
CA GLU A 61 7.89 -7.72 14.69
C GLU A 61 8.26 -6.98 13.41
N LYS A 62 8.88 -7.68 12.44
CA LYS A 62 9.18 -7.11 11.13
C LYS A 62 7.91 -6.77 10.33
N GLU A 63 6.91 -7.64 10.38
CA GLU A 63 5.60 -7.39 9.77
C GLU A 63 4.97 -6.12 10.35
N LYS A 64 5.01 -5.98 11.68
CA LYS A 64 4.51 -4.80 12.36
C LYS A 64 5.27 -3.55 11.91
N GLU A 65 6.61 -3.58 11.90
CA GLU A 65 7.45 -2.47 11.45
C GLU A 65 7.10 -2.01 10.03
N LEU A 66 7.00 -2.94 9.08
CA LEU A 66 6.67 -2.63 7.68
C LEU A 66 5.23 -2.12 7.52
N SER A 67 4.30 -2.61 8.35
CA SER A 67 2.91 -2.17 8.34
C SER A 67 2.67 -0.77 8.91
N ILE A 68 3.62 -0.21 9.69
CA ILE A 68 3.52 1.16 10.26
C ILE A 68 3.53 2.24 9.15
N ILE A 69 3.80 1.87 7.90
CA ILE A 69 3.75 2.77 6.74
C ILE A 69 2.29 3.16 6.39
N ASP A 70 1.29 2.50 6.98
CA ASP A 70 -0.12 2.83 6.78
C ASP A 70 -0.80 3.31 8.08
N PHE A 71 -1.78 4.20 7.90
CA PHE A 71 -2.73 4.75 8.87
C PHE A 71 -2.33 6.03 9.62
N GLY A 72 -2.44 7.16 8.90
CA GLY A 72 -2.98 8.37 9.54
C GLY A 72 -2.81 9.71 8.82
N GLU A 73 -1.82 9.85 7.93
CA GLU A 73 -1.37 11.18 7.49
C GLU A 73 -1.56 11.44 6.00
N ARG A 74 -1.85 12.70 5.66
CA ARG A 74 -2.31 13.16 4.34
C ARG A 74 -1.36 12.85 3.17
N LEU A 75 -0.10 12.46 3.40
CA LEU A 75 0.83 11.92 2.39
C LEU A 75 1.88 10.99 3.02
N GLY A 76 1.47 9.89 3.66
CA GLY A 76 2.28 8.69 3.93
C GLY A 76 3.75 8.90 4.34
N GLY A 77 4.01 9.10 5.64
CA GLY A 77 5.33 8.95 6.24
C GLY A 77 5.20 8.22 7.57
N SER A 78 6.02 7.19 7.80
CA SER A 78 5.88 6.28 8.94
C SER A 78 6.57 6.80 10.22
N GLY A 79 7.16 8.01 10.17
CA GLY A 79 7.95 8.58 11.27
C GLY A 79 9.26 7.85 11.55
N CYS A 80 9.66 6.89 10.72
CA CYS A 80 10.90 6.14 10.87
C CYS A 80 12.13 6.98 10.48
N GLU A 81 13.25 6.77 11.17
CA GLU A 81 14.52 7.45 10.90
C GLU A 81 14.94 7.27 9.43
N GLY A 82 15.19 8.38 8.73
CA GLY A 82 15.58 8.37 7.32
C GLY A 82 14.44 8.45 6.31
N GLN A 83 13.17 8.39 6.74
CA GLN A 83 12.06 8.71 5.84
C GLN A 83 11.87 10.23 5.72
N ILE A 84 11.75 10.72 4.49
CA ILE A 84 11.36 12.10 4.21
C ILE A 84 9.87 12.07 3.90
N PRO A 85 9.00 12.71 4.71
CA PRO A 85 7.59 12.83 4.41
C PRO A 85 7.40 13.44 3.02
N PHE A 86 6.43 12.95 2.26
CA PHE A 86 6.11 13.56 0.98
C PHE A 86 5.73 15.03 1.20
N ARG A 87 6.25 15.90 0.33
CA ARG A 87 6.00 17.34 0.40
C ARG A 87 4.51 17.60 0.34
N HIS A 88 3.96 18.23 1.38
CA HIS A 88 2.58 18.70 1.35
C HIS A 88 2.45 19.77 0.28
N LEU A 89 1.71 19.48 -0.79
CA LEU A 89 1.23 20.50 -1.71
C LEU A 89 -0.16 20.86 -1.23
N ASP A 90 -0.36 22.09 -0.78
CA ASP A 90 -1.69 22.60 -0.50
C ASP A 90 -2.56 22.44 -1.77
N PRO A 91 -3.86 22.10 -1.67
CA PRO A 91 -4.71 21.93 -2.85
C PRO A 91 -4.73 23.13 -3.81
N ILE A 92 -4.45 24.33 -3.26
CA ILE A 92 -4.29 25.58 -4.01
C ILE A 92 -2.97 25.57 -4.79
N GLU A 93 -1.87 25.16 -4.17
CA GLU A 93 -0.55 25.02 -4.83
C GLU A 93 -0.54 23.86 -5.84
N ALA A 94 -1.32 22.81 -5.60
CA ALA A 94 -1.50 21.67 -6.50
C ALA A 94 -2.45 21.97 -7.69
N GLY A 95 -3.05 23.16 -7.75
CA GLY A 95 -3.98 23.56 -8.81
C GLY A 95 -5.30 22.78 -8.85
N LEU A 96 -5.68 22.15 -7.73
CA LEU A 96 -6.87 21.29 -7.63
C LEU A 96 -8.12 22.06 -7.18
N ILE A 97 -7.96 23.30 -6.69
CA ILE A 97 -9.06 24.19 -6.31
C ILE A 97 -8.72 25.58 -6.84
N ASN A 98 -9.60 26.17 -7.67
CA ASN A 98 -9.48 27.57 -8.04
C ASN A 98 -9.87 28.44 -6.84
N SER A 99 -8.99 29.35 -6.42
CA SER A 99 -9.32 30.37 -5.42
C SER A 99 -10.21 31.44 -6.07
N GLU A 100 -11.49 31.15 -6.23
CA GLU A 100 -12.48 32.17 -6.57
C GLU A 100 -13.33 32.44 -5.33
N ALA A 101 -13.13 33.62 -4.76
CA ALA A 101 -14.04 34.33 -3.88
C ALA A 101 -14.27 35.73 -4.47
#